data_AF-A0A5N3XIQ3-F1
#
_entry.id   AF-A0A5N3XIQ3-F1
#
_cell.length_a   1.000
_cell.length_b   1.000
_cell.length_c   1.000
_cell.angle_alpha   90.00
_cell.angle_beta   90.00
_cell.angle_gamma   90.00
#
_symmetry.space_group_name_H-M   'P 1'
#
loop_
_entity.id
_entity.type
_entity.pdbx_description
1 polymer ?
#
loop_
_entity_poly.entity_id
_entity_poly.type
_entity_poly.pdbx_seq_one_letter_code
_entity_poly.pdbx_strand_id
1 'polypeptide(L)'
;SGSILGSLVIVRRGDALWVFSQLPGVEMHFGCSHSCQARRCSLSFLVVARRIYRTERDKGTLYELTFRGDQTHEFRRLVLFRPFGPIMKVKKERLNMAGTLVNVIVPLARRVDKFRQFMQNFREICIQQDRRVHLTVVYFGKEEMDEVKGILENTSRAANFRNFTFIQLSGEFSRGKGLDVGARSWKGSNVLLFFCDVDIYFTSDFLNTCRLNTQPGKKVFYPVLFSQYNPGIIYGHHDAVPALEQQLVIKKETGFWRDFGFGMTCQYRSDFINIGGFDLDIRGWGGEDVHLYRKYLHSNLVVVRAPARGLFHLWHEKRCEDELAPEQYRMCMQSKAMNEASHGQLGMLVFRHEIEAHLRRQRHKTGSKKS
;
A
#
# COMPACT_ATOMS: atom_id res chain seq x y z
N SER A 1 16.36 -25.00 14.56
CA SER A 1 15.96 -25.43 15.91
C SER A 1 15.42 -24.22 16.66
N GLY A 2 14.14 -24.27 17.04
CA GLY A 2 13.44 -23.13 17.64
C GLY A 2 11.96 -23.47 17.79
N SER A 3 11.64 -24.46 18.61
CA SER A 3 10.28 -24.84 18.98
C SER A 3 9.77 -23.89 20.06
N ILE A 4 8.93 -22.92 19.68
CA ILE A 4 8.13 -22.17 20.65
C ILE A 4 7.04 -23.11 21.15
N LEU A 5 7.30 -23.78 22.26
CA LEU A 5 6.30 -24.52 23.04
C LEU A 5 5.35 -23.51 23.68
N GLY A 6 4.34 -23.06 22.93
CA GLY A 6 3.21 -22.34 23.49
C GLY A 6 2.30 -23.33 24.22
N SER A 7 2.43 -23.43 25.55
CA SER A 7 1.52 -24.22 26.38
C SER A 7 0.12 -23.60 26.37
N LEU A 8 -0.91 -24.40 26.05
CA LEU A 8 -2.31 -24.02 26.23
C LEU A 8 -2.73 -24.50 27.62
N VAL A 9 -2.93 -23.58 28.57
CA VAL A 9 -3.41 -23.95 29.91
C VAL A 9 -4.93 -23.93 29.88
N ILE A 10 -5.54 -25.11 29.95
CA ILE A 10 -6.99 -25.24 30.09
C ILE A 10 -7.31 -25.40 31.59
N VAL A 11 -7.79 -24.35 32.25
CA VAL A 11 -8.25 -24.42 33.64
C VAL A 11 -9.74 -24.72 33.64
N ARG A 12 -10.14 -25.84 34.24
CA ARG A 12 -11.57 -26.13 34.46
C ARG A 12 -11.96 -25.66 35.87
N ARG A 13 -12.99 -24.83 35.97
CA ARG A 13 -13.58 -24.41 37.25
C ARG A 13 -15.09 -24.65 37.19
N GLY A 14 -15.54 -25.80 37.69
CA GLY A 14 -16.91 -26.28 37.50
C GLY A 14 -17.19 -26.66 36.03
N ASP A 15 -18.30 -26.17 35.48
CA ASP A 15 -18.65 -26.33 34.05
C ASP A 15 -17.96 -25.29 33.13
N ALA A 16 -17.23 -24.34 33.71
CA ALA A 16 -16.50 -23.33 32.95
C ALA A 16 -15.11 -23.86 32.53
N LEU A 17 -14.79 -23.68 31.24
CA LEU A 17 -13.51 -24.02 30.63
C LEU A 17 -12.74 -22.72 30.31
N TRP A 18 -11.58 -22.54 30.91
CA TRP A 18 -10.73 -21.37 30.71
C TRP A 18 -9.53 -21.76 29.87
N VAL A 19 -9.34 -21.14 28.71
CA VAL A 19 -8.25 -21.47 27.78
C VAL A 19 -7.26 -20.32 27.75
N PHE A 20 -6.15 -20.44 28.47
CA PHE A 20 -5.07 -19.47 28.45
C PHE A 20 -4.04 -19.87 27.38
N SER A 21 -3.77 -18.96 26.45
CA SER A 21 -2.69 -19.12 25.47
C SER A 21 -1.61 -18.08 25.73
N GLN A 22 -0.37 -18.51 25.98
CA GLN A 22 0.80 -17.61 25.98
C GLN A 22 1.29 -17.40 24.54
N LEU A 23 0.43 -16.89 23.67
CA LEU A 23 0.82 -16.45 22.33
C LEU A 23 0.67 -14.92 22.21
N PRO A 24 1.60 -14.23 21.55
CA PRO A 24 1.47 -12.79 21.34
C PRO A 24 0.21 -12.52 20.50
N GLY A 25 -0.75 -11.78 21.09
CA GLY A 25 -1.95 -11.30 20.41
C GLY A 25 -3.24 -12.13 20.57
N VAL A 26 -3.26 -13.19 21.39
CA VAL A 26 -4.49 -13.95 21.68
C VAL A 26 -4.65 -14.20 23.18
N GLU A 27 -5.18 -13.22 23.90
CA GLU A 27 -5.84 -13.47 25.20
C GLU A 27 -7.29 -13.90 24.91
N MET A 28 -7.63 -15.15 25.24
CA MET A 28 -9.01 -15.64 25.29
C MET A 28 -9.46 -15.66 26.75
N HIS A 29 -10.07 -14.57 27.21
CA HIS A 29 -10.78 -14.56 28.49
C HIS A 29 -12.24 -14.96 28.27
N PHE A 30 -12.61 -16.18 28.68
CA PHE A 30 -14.02 -16.60 28.76
C PHE A 30 -14.55 -16.25 30.16
N GLY A 31 -15.18 -15.07 30.30
CA GLY A 31 -15.86 -14.70 31.55
C GLY A 31 -17.16 -15.47 31.75
N CYS A 32 -17.39 -16.03 32.93
CA CYS A 32 -18.68 -16.64 33.31
C CYS A 32 -19.50 -15.69 34.18
N SER A 33 -20.81 -15.65 33.93
CA SER A 33 -21.80 -14.88 34.69
C SER A 33 -21.81 -15.24 36.18
N HIS A 34 -22.02 -14.23 37.02
CA HIS A 34 -22.07 -14.29 38.48
C HIS A 34 -22.84 -15.50 39.03
N SER A 35 -22.11 -16.50 39.56
CA SER A 35 -22.51 -17.38 40.68
C SER A 35 -21.60 -18.61 40.71
N CYS A 36 -20.50 -18.58 41.46
CA CYS A 36 -19.91 -19.82 42.00
C CYS A 36 -18.88 -19.53 43.10
N GLN A 37 -19.28 -19.84 44.35
CA GLN A 37 -18.41 -19.85 45.52
C GLN A 37 -17.42 -21.03 45.47
N ALA A 38 -16.17 -20.70 45.83
CA ALA A 38 -15.01 -21.55 46.11
C ALA A 38 -15.20 -23.07 46.11
N ARG A 39 -14.72 -23.76 45.05
CA ARG A 39 -14.23 -25.16 45.10
C ARG A 39 -13.01 -25.37 44.20
N ARG A 40 -12.14 -26.32 44.60
CA ARG A 40 -10.80 -26.67 44.08
C ARG A 40 -10.66 -26.56 42.55
N CYS A 41 -9.63 -25.85 42.09
CA CYS A 41 -9.17 -25.90 40.70
C CYS A 41 -8.29 -27.14 40.49
N SER A 42 -8.65 -28.04 39.56
CA SER A 42 -7.72 -29.05 39.04
C SER A 42 -7.08 -28.51 37.75
N LEU A 43 -5.76 -28.27 37.75
CA LEU A 43 -5.04 -28.03 36.50
C LEU A 43 -4.85 -29.39 35.80
N SER A 44 -5.50 -29.57 34.65
CA SER A 44 -5.26 -30.73 33.78
C SER A 44 -4.41 -30.27 32.60
N PHE A 45 -3.18 -30.75 32.49
CA PHE A 45 -2.32 -30.47 31.35
C PHE A 45 -2.70 -31.39 30.19
N LEU A 46 -3.55 -30.90 29.29
CA LEU A 46 -3.91 -31.60 28.06
C LEU A 46 -2.89 -31.26 26.97
N VAL A 47 -2.18 -32.28 26.47
CA VAL A 47 -1.24 -32.11 25.35
C VAL A 47 -2.03 -32.06 24.04
N VAL A 48 -2.02 -30.91 23.38
CA VAL A 48 -2.65 -30.72 22.07
C VAL A 48 -1.86 -31.49 21.01
N ALA A 49 -2.51 -32.45 20.36
CA ALA A 49 -1.93 -33.24 19.28
C ALA A 49 -2.00 -32.49 17.94
N ARG A 50 -3.09 -31.77 17.69
CA ARG A 50 -3.31 -30.99 16.45
C ARG A 50 -4.22 -29.80 16.70
N ARG A 51 -3.91 -28.68 16.04
CA ARG A 51 -4.71 -27.44 16.06
C ARG A 51 -5.03 -27.02 14.65
N ILE A 52 -6.30 -26.76 14.37
CA ILE A 52 -6.79 -26.18 13.11
C ILE A 52 -7.65 -24.97 13.47
N TYR A 53 -7.55 -23.89 12.70
CA TYR A 53 -8.52 -22.80 12.78
C TYR A 53 -9.02 -22.44 11.39
N ARG A 54 -10.29 -22.05 11.31
CA ARG A 54 -10.94 -21.57 10.10
C ARG A 54 -11.69 -20.29 10.42
N THR A 55 -11.46 -19.24 9.64
CA THR A 55 -12.20 -17.99 9.77
C THR A 55 -13.30 -17.94 8.71
N GLU A 56 -14.55 -17.91 9.13
CA GLU A 56 -15.70 -17.57 8.28
C GLU A 56 -15.85 -16.05 8.32
N ARG A 57 -15.69 -15.39 7.17
CA ARG A 57 -15.57 -13.91 7.06
C ARG A 57 -16.75 -13.14 7.63
N ASP A 58 -17.92 -13.76 7.66
CA ASP A 58 -19.21 -13.20 8.06
C ASP A 58 -19.69 -13.70 9.42
N LYS A 59 -19.13 -14.82 9.92
CA LYS A 59 -19.66 -15.47 11.13
C LYS A 59 -18.70 -15.48 12.30
N GLY A 60 -17.39 -15.61 12.09
CA GLY A 60 -16.41 -15.70 13.16
C GLY A 60 -15.31 -16.74 12.92
N THR A 61 -14.59 -17.09 13.97
CA THR A 61 -13.47 -18.04 13.89
C THR A 61 -13.81 -19.34 14.58
N LEU A 62 -13.70 -20.45 13.84
CA LEU A 62 -13.76 -21.81 14.35
C LEU A 62 -12.36 -22.28 14.74
N TYR A 63 -12.24 -22.90 15.91
CA TYR A 63 -11.03 -23.56 16.41
C TYR A 63 -11.35 -25.03 16.64
N GLU A 64 -10.54 -25.90 16.06
CA GLU A 64 -10.60 -27.34 16.29
C GLU A 64 -9.30 -27.76 16.98
N LEU A 65 -9.45 -28.27 18.20
CA LEU A 65 -8.36 -28.74 19.05
C LEU A 65 -8.51 -30.25 19.23
N THR A 66 -7.51 -31.00 18.79
CA THR A 66 -7.45 -32.45 18.96
C THR A 66 -6.39 -32.78 20.00
N PHE A 67 -6.77 -33.51 21.03
CA PHE A 67 -5.94 -34.00 22.12
C PHE A 67 -5.76 -35.51 21.99
N ARG A 68 -4.62 -36.06 22.42
CA ARG A 68 -4.52 -37.51 22.59
C ARG A 68 -5.33 -37.91 23.82
N GLY A 69 -6.08 -39.00 23.71
CA GLY A 69 -6.77 -39.64 24.81
C GLY A 69 -5.82 -40.48 25.65
N ASP A 70 -6.40 -41.22 26.60
CA ASP A 70 -5.65 -41.99 27.57
C ASP A 70 -5.14 -43.32 26.96
N GLN A 71 -5.76 -43.79 25.87
CA GLN A 71 -5.38 -45.00 25.13
C GLN A 71 -4.61 -44.71 23.82
N THR A 72 -3.87 -45.71 23.34
CA THR A 72 -3.23 -45.67 22.02
C THR A 72 -4.30 -45.49 20.93
N HIS A 73 -4.11 -44.51 20.04
CA HIS A 73 -5.05 -44.12 18.98
C HIS A 73 -6.38 -43.48 19.44
N GLU A 74 -6.55 -43.20 20.73
CA GLU A 74 -7.68 -42.39 21.18
C GLU A 74 -7.37 -40.90 20.99
N PHE A 75 -8.34 -40.15 20.47
CA PHE A 75 -8.24 -38.70 20.33
C PHE A 75 -9.53 -38.03 20.79
N ARG A 76 -9.40 -36.95 21.59
CA ARG A 76 -10.52 -36.08 21.97
C ARG A 76 -10.48 -34.82 21.14
N ARG A 77 -11.60 -34.48 20.52
CA ARG A 77 -11.72 -33.27 19.70
C ARG A 77 -12.65 -32.26 20.38
N LEU A 78 -12.15 -31.04 20.56
CA LEU A 78 -12.89 -29.88 21.02
C LEU A 78 -13.03 -28.88 19.87
N VAL A 79 -14.26 -28.49 19.57
CA VAL A 79 -14.56 -27.47 18.56
C VAL A 79 -15.13 -26.24 19.26
N LEU A 80 -14.47 -25.09 19.08
CA LEU A 80 -14.87 -23.81 19.64
C LEU A 80 -15.19 -22.85 18.50
N PHE A 81 -16.28 -22.11 18.61
CA PHE A 81 -16.61 -21.06 17.66
C PHE A 81 -16.63 -19.71 18.37
N ARG A 82 -15.80 -18.77 17.92
CA ARG A 82 -15.81 -17.38 18.36
C ARG A 82 -16.58 -16.56 17.32
N PRO A 83 -17.90 -16.31 17.51
CA PRO A 83 -18.65 -15.52 16.56
C PRO A 83 -18.11 -14.10 16.48
N PHE A 84 -18.23 -13.46 15.31
CA PHE A 84 -18.16 -12.01 15.24
C PHE A 84 -19.40 -11.44 15.95
N GLY A 85 -19.21 -10.40 16.77
CA GLY A 85 -20.35 -9.69 17.34
C GLY A 85 -21.23 -9.10 16.23
N PRO A 86 -22.53 -8.85 16.50
CA PRO A 86 -23.39 -8.19 15.54
C PRO A 86 -22.77 -6.84 15.12
N ILE A 87 -23.00 -6.42 13.87
CA ILE A 87 -22.53 -5.11 13.39
C ILE A 87 -23.13 -4.03 14.29
N MET A 88 -22.27 -3.35 15.05
CA MET A 88 -22.68 -2.24 15.90
C MET A 88 -22.43 -0.93 15.16
N LYS A 89 -23.49 -0.14 15.00
CA LYS A 89 -23.38 1.22 14.48
C LYS A 89 -22.76 2.12 15.55
N VAL A 90 -21.46 2.35 15.47
CA VAL A 90 -20.72 3.23 16.41
C VAL A 90 -21.00 4.71 16.12
N LYS A 91 -21.14 5.08 14.84
CA LYS A 91 -21.30 6.48 14.43
C LYS A 91 -22.03 6.60 13.09
N LYS A 92 -22.81 7.67 12.89
CA LYS A 92 -23.35 8.07 11.58
C LYS A 92 -23.19 9.57 11.42
N GLU A 93 -22.43 9.97 10.42
CA GLU A 93 -22.12 11.37 10.14
C GLU A 93 -22.30 11.66 8.67
N ARG A 94 -22.72 12.89 8.36
CA ARG A 94 -22.69 13.43 7.00
C ARG A 94 -21.45 14.27 6.86
N LEU A 95 -20.48 13.77 6.10
CA LEU A 95 -19.22 14.47 5.86
C LEU A 95 -19.38 15.37 4.63
N ASN A 96 -19.08 16.66 4.78
CA ASN A 96 -19.04 17.60 3.66
C ASN A 96 -17.59 18.00 3.39
N MET A 97 -17.04 17.51 2.27
CA MET A 97 -15.68 17.80 1.85
C MET A 97 -15.63 18.82 0.70
N ALA A 98 -16.74 19.48 0.36
CA ALA A 98 -16.87 20.34 -0.81
C ALA A 98 -15.84 21.48 -0.85
N GLY A 99 -15.48 22.07 0.30
CA GLY A 99 -14.49 23.15 0.37
C GLY A 99 -13.03 22.71 0.59
N THR A 100 -12.73 21.42 0.69
CA THR A 100 -11.39 20.96 1.06
C THR A 100 -10.44 20.97 -0.14
N LEU A 101 -9.54 21.95 -0.17
CA LEU A 101 -8.46 22.06 -1.15
C LEU A 101 -7.38 21.00 -0.88
N VAL A 102 -6.92 20.33 -1.94
CA VAL A 102 -5.76 19.43 -1.89
C VAL A 102 -4.58 20.12 -2.58
N ASN A 103 -3.46 20.31 -1.88
CA ASN A 103 -2.20 20.73 -2.49
C ASN A 103 -1.38 19.49 -2.86
N VAL A 104 -1.28 19.21 -4.16
CA VAL A 104 -0.46 18.12 -4.70
C VAL A 104 0.97 18.63 -4.84
N ILE A 105 1.90 18.04 -4.10
CA ILE A 105 3.32 18.43 -4.13
C ILE A 105 4.09 17.38 -4.92
N VAL A 106 4.74 17.84 -5.99
CA VAL A 106 5.51 17.01 -6.93
C VAL A 106 6.95 17.49 -6.97
N PRO A 107 7.91 16.75 -6.38
CA PRO A 107 9.33 16.99 -6.58
C PRO A 107 9.77 16.46 -7.96
N LEU A 108 10.59 17.21 -8.68
CA LEU A 108 10.96 16.89 -10.07
C LEU A 108 12.42 17.27 -10.39
N ALA A 109 13.08 16.43 -11.20
CA ALA A 109 14.36 16.73 -11.85
C ALA A 109 14.49 15.89 -13.13
N ARG A 110 14.95 16.48 -14.25
CA ARG A 110 15.33 15.76 -15.49
C ARG A 110 14.30 14.71 -15.98
N ARG A 111 13.01 15.02 -15.85
CA ARG A 111 11.91 14.11 -16.24
C ARG A 111 10.77 14.86 -16.91
N VAL A 112 11.10 15.79 -17.81
CA VAL A 112 10.08 16.60 -18.52
C VAL A 112 9.02 15.74 -19.23
N ASP A 113 9.40 14.59 -19.80
CA ASP A 113 8.45 13.70 -20.48
C ASP A 113 7.41 13.09 -19.54
N LYS A 114 7.86 12.64 -18.37
CA LYS A 114 6.95 12.13 -17.32
C LYS A 114 6.09 13.26 -16.77
N PHE A 115 6.66 14.46 -16.63
CA PHE A 115 5.89 15.63 -16.22
C PHE A 115 4.82 16.02 -17.25
N ARG A 116 5.10 15.89 -18.54
CA ARG A 116 4.11 16.13 -19.61
C ARG A 116 2.94 15.15 -19.50
N GLN A 117 3.22 13.87 -19.27
CA GLN A 117 2.20 12.85 -19.02
C GLN A 117 1.40 13.12 -17.74
N PHE A 118 2.09 13.48 -16.64
CA PHE A 118 1.46 13.88 -15.39
C PHE A 118 0.51 15.06 -15.59
N MET A 119 0.93 16.09 -16.33
CA MET A 119 0.15 17.29 -16.57
C MET A 119 -1.07 17.04 -17.47
N GLN A 120 -1.00 16.06 -18.38
CA GLN A 120 -2.20 15.60 -19.11
C GLN A 120 -3.24 15.04 -18.14
N ASN A 121 -2.84 14.12 -17.25
CA ASN A 121 -3.74 13.59 -16.22
C ASN A 121 -4.25 14.69 -15.27
N PHE A 122 -3.35 15.59 -14.83
CA PHE A 122 -3.71 16.70 -13.94
C PHE A 122 -4.77 17.61 -14.57
N ARG A 123 -4.69 17.90 -15.86
CA ARG A 123 -5.69 18.72 -16.56
C ARG A 123 -7.06 18.07 -16.54
N GLU A 124 -7.15 16.79 -16.86
CA GLU A 124 -8.42 16.06 -16.88
C GLU A 124 -9.00 15.91 -15.47
N ILE A 125 -8.20 15.40 -14.53
CA ILE A 125 -8.69 15.02 -13.21
C ILE A 125 -8.80 16.22 -12.27
N CYS A 126 -7.77 17.06 -12.18
CA CYS A 126 -7.74 18.14 -11.20
C CYS A 126 -8.45 19.40 -11.69
N ILE A 127 -8.29 19.76 -12.97
CA ILE A 127 -8.83 21.02 -13.50
C ILE A 127 -10.26 20.84 -14.01
N GLN A 128 -10.55 19.78 -14.78
CA GLN A 128 -11.88 19.61 -15.35
C GLN A 128 -12.87 18.97 -14.36
N GLN A 129 -12.44 17.90 -13.66
CA GLN A 129 -13.31 17.13 -12.76
C GLN A 129 -13.36 17.66 -11.32
N ASP A 130 -12.25 17.64 -10.57
CA ASP A 130 -12.26 17.94 -9.12
C ASP A 130 -12.33 19.43 -8.78
N ARG A 131 -11.59 20.28 -9.53
CA ARG A 131 -11.51 21.75 -9.44
C ARG A 131 -11.02 22.33 -8.10
N ARG A 132 -10.67 21.50 -7.12
CA ARG A 132 -10.28 21.92 -5.76
C ARG A 132 -8.90 21.39 -5.43
N VAL A 133 -8.00 21.69 -6.35
CA VAL A 133 -6.61 21.26 -6.31
C VAL A 133 -5.69 22.46 -6.53
N HIS A 134 -4.59 22.47 -5.78
CA HIS A 134 -3.43 23.31 -6.03
C HIS A 134 -2.25 22.41 -6.39
N LEU A 135 -1.42 22.82 -7.35
CA LEU A 135 -0.22 22.08 -7.74
C LEU A 135 1.04 22.81 -7.27
N THR A 136 1.84 22.19 -6.42
CA THR A 136 3.18 22.68 -6.06
C THR A 136 4.24 21.82 -6.74
N VAL A 137 4.94 22.39 -7.73
CA VAL A 137 6.07 21.75 -8.39
C VAL A 137 7.36 22.24 -7.76
N VAL A 138 8.17 21.32 -7.23
CA VAL A 138 9.49 21.62 -6.66
C VAL A 138 10.57 21.05 -7.58
N TYR A 139 11.19 21.93 -8.36
CA TYR A 139 12.13 21.58 -9.41
C TYR A 139 13.58 21.69 -8.94
N PHE A 140 14.39 20.65 -9.17
CA PHE A 140 15.81 20.65 -8.86
C PHE A 140 16.66 20.88 -10.13
N GLY A 141 17.61 21.80 -10.03
CA GLY A 141 18.55 22.11 -11.12
C GLY A 141 18.03 23.17 -12.10
N LYS A 142 18.67 23.24 -13.26
CA LYS A 142 18.36 24.20 -14.34
C LYS A 142 18.00 23.55 -15.67
N GLU A 143 18.52 22.35 -15.91
CA GLU A 143 18.25 21.57 -17.12
C GLU A 143 16.75 21.30 -17.25
N GLU A 144 16.19 21.36 -18.46
CA GLU A 144 14.75 21.17 -18.76
C GLU A 144 13.76 22.08 -17.99
N MET A 145 14.25 23.02 -17.17
CA MET A 145 13.42 23.85 -16.31
C MET A 145 12.45 24.73 -17.12
N ASP A 146 12.96 25.34 -18.19
CA ASP A 146 12.16 26.23 -19.03
C ASP A 146 11.05 25.48 -19.77
N GLU A 147 11.28 24.21 -20.13
CA GLU A 147 10.24 23.35 -20.70
C GLU A 147 9.16 23.01 -19.66
N VAL A 148 9.55 22.68 -18.42
CA VAL A 148 8.60 22.41 -17.33
C VAL A 148 7.75 23.66 -17.03
N LYS A 149 8.38 24.85 -16.98
CA LYS A 149 7.66 26.12 -16.86
C LYS A 149 6.74 26.36 -18.05
N GLY A 150 7.20 26.11 -19.26
CA GLY A 150 6.39 26.20 -20.48
C GLY A 150 5.15 25.30 -20.43
N ILE A 151 5.25 24.07 -19.93
CA ILE A 151 4.11 23.16 -19.74
C ILE A 151 3.09 23.74 -18.73
N LEU A 152 3.57 24.30 -17.61
CA LEU A 152 2.71 24.94 -16.61
C LEU A 152 2.02 26.18 -17.17
N GLU A 153 2.75 27.05 -17.88
CA GLU A 153 2.21 28.25 -18.50
C GLU A 153 1.19 27.93 -19.59
N ASN A 154 1.48 26.95 -20.44
CA ASN A 154 0.55 26.49 -21.47
C ASN A 154 -0.75 25.94 -20.84
N THR A 155 -0.63 25.19 -19.75
CA THR A 155 -1.79 24.71 -18.98
C THR A 155 -2.58 25.86 -18.36
N SER A 156 -1.88 26.84 -17.78
CA SER A 156 -2.47 28.05 -17.21
C SER A 156 -3.28 28.84 -18.24
N ARG A 157 -2.70 29.08 -19.42
CA ARG A 157 -3.36 29.80 -20.53
C ARG A 157 -4.53 29.02 -21.11
N ALA A 158 -4.34 27.72 -21.41
CA ALA A 158 -5.35 26.90 -22.08
C ALA A 158 -6.55 26.56 -21.19
N ALA A 159 -6.36 26.47 -19.87
CA ALA A 159 -7.41 26.06 -18.94
C ALA A 159 -7.82 27.16 -17.93
N ASN A 160 -7.29 28.38 -18.08
CA ASN A 160 -7.43 29.49 -17.12
C ASN A 160 -7.13 29.06 -15.66
N PHE A 161 -6.10 28.23 -15.47
CA PHE A 161 -5.78 27.62 -14.19
C PHE A 161 -4.60 28.33 -13.53
N ARG A 162 -4.85 29.00 -12.39
CA ARG A 162 -3.83 29.78 -11.66
C ARG A 162 -3.39 29.17 -10.33
N ASN A 163 -3.97 28.04 -9.92
CA ASN A 163 -3.69 27.40 -8.63
C ASN A 163 -2.46 26.50 -8.73
N PHE A 164 -1.31 27.07 -9.06
CA PHE A 164 -0.03 26.37 -9.00
C PHE A 164 1.08 27.22 -8.40
N THR A 165 2.13 26.56 -7.93
CA THR A 165 3.34 27.17 -7.41
C THR A 165 4.54 26.41 -7.96
N PHE A 166 5.50 27.14 -8.50
CA PHE A 166 6.76 26.58 -8.99
C PHE A 166 7.89 27.05 -8.08
N ILE A 167 8.67 26.10 -7.54
CA ILE A 167 9.79 26.38 -6.64
C ILE A 167 11.02 25.76 -7.26
N GLN A 168 12.04 26.57 -7.53
CA GLN A 168 13.33 26.08 -7.99
C GLN A 168 14.29 25.89 -6.81
N LEU A 169 14.95 24.74 -6.77
CA LEU A 169 16.01 24.40 -5.84
C LEU A 169 17.31 24.13 -6.59
N SER A 170 18.42 24.57 -6.01
CA SER A 170 19.76 24.21 -6.47
C SER A 170 20.23 22.89 -5.84
N GLY A 171 21.12 22.20 -6.55
CA GLY A 171 21.73 20.94 -6.13
C GLY A 171 21.03 19.69 -6.67
N GLU A 172 21.53 18.54 -6.25
CA GLU A 172 21.04 17.21 -6.63
C GLU A 172 19.60 16.97 -6.15
N PHE A 173 18.87 16.15 -6.90
CA PHE A 173 17.50 15.78 -6.57
C PHE A 173 17.45 15.02 -5.24
N SER A 174 16.60 15.51 -4.32
CA SER A 174 16.23 14.80 -3.10
C SER A 174 14.72 14.87 -2.93
N ARG A 175 14.08 13.70 -3.01
CA ARG A 175 12.63 13.56 -2.91
C ARG A 175 12.09 14.12 -1.58
N GLY A 176 12.66 13.68 -0.46
CA GLY A 176 12.26 14.14 0.88
C GLY A 176 12.43 15.66 1.05
N LYS A 177 13.56 16.22 0.60
CA LYS A 177 13.80 17.67 0.63
C LYS A 177 12.80 18.43 -0.23
N GLY A 178 12.50 17.93 -1.43
CA GLY A 178 11.54 18.56 -2.35
C GLY A 178 10.13 18.61 -1.76
N LEU A 179 9.67 17.49 -1.19
CA LEU A 179 8.38 17.40 -0.52
C LEU A 179 8.31 18.30 0.73
N ASP A 180 9.37 18.33 1.54
CA ASP A 180 9.45 19.18 2.74
C ASP A 180 9.37 20.67 2.39
N VAL A 181 10.18 21.11 1.42
CA VAL A 181 10.15 22.50 0.92
C VAL A 181 8.78 22.84 0.33
N GLY A 182 8.19 21.94 -0.48
CA GLY A 182 6.87 22.15 -1.05
C GLY A 182 5.76 22.23 0.00
N ALA A 183 5.85 21.46 1.09
CA ALA A 183 4.92 21.53 2.20
C ALA A 183 5.06 22.84 2.98
N ARG A 184 6.30 23.26 3.25
CA ARG A 184 6.61 24.45 4.06
C ARG A 184 6.33 25.76 3.32
N SER A 185 6.49 25.79 2.00
CA SER A 185 6.28 26.96 1.16
C SER A 185 4.83 27.46 1.12
N TRP A 186 3.87 26.60 1.47
CA TRP A 186 2.46 26.96 1.55
C TRP A 186 2.23 28.08 2.59
N LYS A 187 1.68 29.20 2.13
CA LYS A 187 1.42 30.41 2.95
C LYS A 187 -0.04 30.58 3.36
N GLY A 188 -0.95 29.77 2.83
CA GLY A 188 -2.37 29.84 3.16
C GLY A 188 -2.69 29.25 4.54
N SER A 189 -3.99 29.19 4.86
CA SER A 189 -4.48 28.42 6.00
C SER A 189 -4.14 26.93 5.86
N ASN A 190 -4.33 26.17 6.95
CA ASN A 190 -4.01 24.75 6.97
C ASN A 190 -4.65 24.00 5.79
N VAL A 191 -3.85 23.25 5.04
CA VAL A 191 -4.24 22.61 3.78
C VAL A 191 -3.97 21.12 3.84
N LEU A 192 -4.77 20.34 3.13
CA LEU A 192 -4.51 18.92 2.91
C LEU A 192 -3.43 18.77 1.84
N LEU A 193 -2.30 18.22 2.22
CA LEU A 193 -1.18 17.90 1.33
C LEU A 193 -1.37 16.51 0.76
N PHE A 194 -1.07 16.34 -0.53
CA PHE A 194 -0.84 15.04 -1.15
C PHE A 194 0.60 15.02 -1.68
N PHE A 195 1.45 14.18 -1.07
CA PHE A 195 2.80 13.94 -1.58
C PHE A 195 2.73 12.94 -2.72
N CYS A 196 3.20 13.35 -3.90
CA CYS A 196 2.96 12.64 -5.14
C CYS A 196 4.23 12.63 -6.00
N ASP A 197 4.56 11.47 -6.55
CA ASP A 197 5.64 11.35 -7.53
C ASP A 197 5.09 11.61 -8.95
N VAL A 198 5.96 12.03 -9.87
CA VAL A 198 5.55 12.44 -11.23
C VAL A 198 5.02 11.29 -12.09
N ASP A 199 5.35 10.05 -11.74
CA ASP A 199 4.92 8.81 -12.39
C ASP A 199 3.66 8.18 -11.76
N ILE A 200 3.02 8.92 -10.84
CA ILE A 200 1.74 8.53 -10.26
C ILE A 200 0.59 9.02 -11.14
N TYR A 201 -0.28 8.07 -11.51
CA TYR A 201 -1.59 8.36 -12.03
C TYR A 201 -2.62 8.30 -10.90
N PHE A 202 -3.51 9.29 -10.84
CA PHE A 202 -4.59 9.30 -9.87
C PHE A 202 -5.88 9.88 -10.44
N THR A 203 -6.99 9.51 -9.83
CA THR A 203 -8.36 9.92 -10.22
C THR A 203 -8.97 10.91 -9.23
N SER A 204 -10.11 11.51 -9.59
CA SER A 204 -10.88 12.41 -8.71
C SER A 204 -11.38 11.67 -7.46
N ASP A 205 -11.77 10.40 -7.60
CA ASP A 205 -12.18 9.53 -6.50
C ASP A 205 -11.05 9.30 -5.49
N PHE A 206 -9.80 9.23 -5.95
CA PHE A 206 -8.66 9.15 -5.05
C PHE A 206 -8.49 10.44 -4.24
N LEU A 207 -8.63 11.62 -4.86
CA LEU A 207 -8.57 12.89 -4.12
C LEU A 207 -9.66 12.97 -3.05
N ASN A 208 -10.87 12.48 -3.35
CA ASN A 208 -11.94 12.36 -2.35
C ASN A 208 -11.59 11.35 -1.24
N THR A 209 -10.94 10.24 -1.58
CA THR A 209 -10.43 9.27 -0.60
C THR A 209 -9.42 9.93 0.36
N CYS A 210 -8.54 10.80 -0.14
CA CYS A 210 -7.65 11.59 0.71
C CYS A 210 -8.41 12.51 1.66
N ARG A 211 -9.41 13.25 1.18
CA ARG A 211 -10.23 14.13 2.02
C ARG A 211 -10.99 13.36 3.11
N LEU A 212 -11.53 12.19 2.79
CA LEU A 212 -12.33 11.39 3.73
C LEU A 212 -11.49 10.70 4.81
N ASN A 213 -10.25 10.33 4.48
CA ASN A 213 -9.38 9.56 5.37
C ASN A 213 -8.36 10.40 6.13
N THR A 214 -8.38 11.72 5.96
CA THR A 214 -7.52 12.66 6.69
C THR A 214 -8.33 13.58 7.59
N GLN A 215 -7.76 13.97 8.72
CA GLN A 215 -8.38 14.92 9.63
C GLN A 215 -7.29 15.61 10.46
N PRO A 216 -7.26 16.95 10.51
CA PRO A 216 -6.21 17.67 11.23
C PRO A 216 -6.18 17.24 12.70
N GLY A 217 -4.98 16.94 13.21
CA GLY A 217 -4.78 16.55 14.61
C GLY A 217 -5.39 15.19 14.99
N LYS A 218 -5.93 14.41 14.04
CA LYS A 218 -6.53 13.09 14.33
C LYS A 218 -6.11 11.97 13.41
N LYS A 219 -6.04 12.19 12.08
CA LYS A 219 -5.86 11.13 11.09
C LYS A 219 -4.96 11.55 9.94
N VAL A 220 -4.01 10.68 9.61
CA VAL A 220 -3.20 10.74 8.39
C VAL A 220 -3.52 9.54 7.49
N PHE A 221 -3.51 9.73 6.18
CA PHE A 221 -3.84 8.68 5.22
C PHE A 221 -2.63 8.26 4.39
N TYR A 222 -2.25 6.99 4.52
CA TYR A 222 -1.20 6.33 3.76
C TYR A 222 -1.83 5.34 2.76
N PRO A 223 -2.23 5.79 1.55
CA PRO A 223 -2.80 4.89 0.56
C PRO A 223 -1.82 3.79 0.12
N VAL A 224 -2.35 2.60 -0.11
CA VAL A 224 -1.64 1.52 -0.81
C VAL A 224 -2.01 1.62 -2.28
N LEU A 225 -1.04 2.03 -3.10
CA LEU A 225 -1.23 2.19 -4.55
C LEU A 225 -1.14 0.86 -5.29
N PHE A 226 -1.67 0.83 -6.51
CA PHE A 226 -1.50 -0.28 -7.44
C PHE A 226 -0.29 -0.02 -8.35
N SER A 227 0.75 -0.84 -8.26
CA SER A 227 1.93 -0.75 -9.12
C SER A 227 1.75 -1.60 -10.36
N GLN A 228 1.83 -0.98 -11.53
CA GLN A 228 1.80 -1.69 -12.80
C GLN A 228 3.10 -2.44 -13.06
N TYR A 229 2.96 -3.57 -13.74
CA TYR A 229 4.09 -4.33 -14.28
C TYR A 229 4.64 -3.72 -15.56
N ASN A 230 5.79 -4.22 -16.02
CA ASN A 230 6.41 -3.80 -17.27
C ASN A 230 5.50 -4.14 -18.45
N PRO A 231 4.92 -3.15 -19.16
CA PRO A 231 4.02 -3.39 -20.27
C PRO A 231 4.71 -4.15 -21.41
N GLY A 232 6.03 -3.97 -21.60
CA GLY A 232 6.79 -4.71 -22.60
C GLY A 232 6.87 -6.21 -22.30
N ILE A 233 6.75 -6.61 -21.04
CA ILE A 233 6.70 -8.03 -20.65
C ILE A 233 5.26 -8.53 -20.66
N ILE A 234 4.35 -7.87 -19.95
CA ILE A 234 2.99 -8.40 -19.75
C ILE A 234 2.13 -8.34 -21.01
N TYR A 235 2.47 -7.46 -21.96
CA TYR A 235 1.83 -7.38 -23.28
C TYR A 235 2.73 -7.86 -24.42
N GLY A 236 3.92 -8.42 -24.15
CA GLY A 236 4.89 -8.79 -25.20
C GLY A 236 4.42 -9.84 -26.21
N HIS A 237 3.27 -10.47 -25.99
CA HIS A 237 2.62 -11.37 -26.94
C HIS A 237 1.56 -10.70 -27.84
N HIS A 238 1.25 -9.42 -27.59
CA HIS A 238 0.35 -8.62 -28.41
C HIS A 238 1.12 -7.82 -29.47
N ASP A 239 0.45 -7.46 -30.56
CA ASP A 239 1.03 -6.65 -31.64
C ASP A 239 1.44 -5.24 -31.16
N ALA A 240 0.80 -4.74 -30.10
CA ALA A 240 1.13 -3.45 -29.48
C ALA A 240 0.76 -3.41 -27.98
N VAL A 241 1.47 -2.57 -27.24
CA VAL A 241 1.09 -2.19 -25.87
C VAL A 241 -0.19 -1.33 -25.93
N PRO A 242 -1.24 -1.64 -25.14
CA PRO A 242 -2.48 -0.86 -25.13
C PRO A 242 -2.28 0.61 -24.72
N ALA A 243 -3.25 1.48 -25.00
CA ALA A 243 -3.25 2.86 -24.50
C ALA A 243 -3.29 2.90 -22.96
N LEU A 244 -2.82 3.98 -22.34
CA LEU A 244 -2.69 4.09 -20.88
C LEU A 244 -4.01 3.79 -20.17
N GLU A 245 -5.12 4.33 -20.66
CA GLU A 245 -6.45 4.18 -20.08
C GLU A 245 -6.89 2.72 -20.00
N GLN A 246 -6.47 1.91 -20.97
CA GLN A 246 -6.74 0.47 -21.03
C GLN A 246 -5.81 -0.34 -20.11
N GLN A 247 -4.66 0.23 -19.73
CA GLN A 247 -3.72 -0.37 -18.78
C GLN A 247 -4.09 -0.12 -17.31
N LEU A 248 -4.94 0.89 -17.02
CA LEU A 248 -5.36 1.28 -15.66
C LEU A 248 -6.38 0.29 -15.04
N VAL A 249 -6.04 -1.00 -15.07
CA VAL A 249 -6.89 -2.10 -14.62
C VAL A 249 -6.21 -2.82 -13.45
N ILE A 250 -6.97 -3.03 -12.38
CA ILE A 250 -6.50 -3.74 -11.17
C ILE A 250 -6.76 -5.25 -11.36
N LYS A 251 -5.73 -5.97 -11.78
CA LYS A 251 -5.72 -7.43 -11.97
C LYS A 251 -4.39 -8.01 -11.51
N LYS A 252 -4.36 -9.29 -11.15
CA LYS A 252 -3.12 -9.95 -10.70
C LYS A 252 -2.07 -10.01 -11.81
N GLU A 253 -2.49 -9.96 -13.07
CA GLU A 253 -1.65 -10.07 -14.26
C GLU A 253 -1.10 -8.72 -14.72
N THR A 254 -1.68 -7.61 -14.26
CA THR A 254 -1.32 -6.24 -14.69
C THR A 254 -0.50 -5.48 -13.65
N GLY A 255 -0.47 -5.97 -12.40
CA GLY A 255 0.26 -5.33 -11.32
C GLY A 255 -0.03 -5.93 -9.95
N PHE A 256 0.30 -5.18 -8.91
CA PHE A 256 0.11 -5.57 -7.52
C PHE A 256 -0.11 -4.36 -6.60
N TRP A 257 -0.74 -4.59 -5.45
CA TRP A 257 -0.84 -3.59 -4.39
C TRP A 257 0.51 -3.46 -3.68
N ARG A 258 1.12 -2.27 -3.72
CA ARG A 258 2.44 -2.01 -3.12
C ARG A 258 2.30 -1.69 -1.63
N ASP A 259 2.19 -2.74 -0.82
CA ASP A 259 2.04 -2.63 0.63
C ASP A 259 3.32 -2.23 1.39
N PHE A 260 4.48 -2.27 0.73
CA PHE A 260 5.78 -1.87 1.28
C PHE A 260 6.20 -0.42 0.96
N GLY A 261 5.41 0.34 0.20
CA GLY A 261 5.72 1.74 -0.15
C GLY A 261 4.99 2.75 0.74
N PHE A 262 5.66 3.83 1.17
CA PHE A 262 5.09 4.87 2.04
C PHE A 262 5.21 6.28 1.46
N GLY A 263 5.76 6.42 0.25
CA GLY A 263 6.02 7.71 -0.38
C GLY A 263 4.80 8.55 -0.71
N MET A 264 3.66 7.91 -1.03
CA MET A 264 2.41 8.60 -1.39
C MET A 264 1.54 8.69 -0.15
N THR A 265 1.28 9.91 0.32
CA THR A 265 0.57 10.14 1.58
C THR A 265 -0.24 11.42 1.52
N CYS A 266 -1.38 11.40 2.21
CA CYS A 266 -2.29 12.52 2.39
C CYS A 266 -2.32 12.93 3.86
N GLN A 267 -1.96 14.18 4.15
CA GLN A 267 -1.82 14.71 5.51
C GLN A 267 -2.12 16.21 5.54
N TYR A 268 -2.62 16.71 6.66
CA TYR A 268 -2.69 18.15 6.83
C TYR A 268 -1.29 18.74 7.06
N ARG A 269 -1.06 19.93 6.51
CA ARG A 269 0.20 20.64 6.68
C ARG A 269 0.56 20.84 8.15
N SER A 270 -0.41 21.22 8.99
CA SER A 270 -0.22 21.35 10.44
C SER A 270 0.39 20.10 11.04
N ASP A 271 -0.16 18.93 10.70
CA ASP A 271 0.24 17.65 11.28
C ASP A 271 1.65 17.28 10.83
N PHE A 272 1.94 17.46 9.54
CA PHE A 272 3.27 17.26 8.98
C PHE A 272 4.34 18.13 9.66
N ILE A 273 4.05 19.41 9.90
CA ILE A 273 4.98 20.32 10.58
C ILE A 273 5.13 19.93 12.06
N ASN A 274 4.03 19.58 12.74
CA ASN A 274 4.03 19.26 14.17
C ASN A 274 4.82 17.99 14.50
N ILE A 275 4.84 16.99 13.60
CA ILE A 275 5.67 15.79 13.77
C ILE A 275 7.13 16.00 13.36
N GLY A 276 7.52 17.23 12.99
CA GLY A 276 8.88 17.60 12.59
C GLY A 276 9.23 17.37 11.12
N GLY A 277 8.27 16.98 10.28
CA GLY A 277 8.48 16.79 8.83
C GLY A 277 9.48 15.70 8.45
N PHE A 278 10.11 15.82 7.28
CA PHE A 278 11.14 14.89 6.83
C PHE A 278 12.44 15.07 7.62
N ASP A 279 13.19 13.98 7.76
CA ASP A 279 14.58 14.04 8.17
C ASP A 279 15.43 14.42 6.94
N LEU A 280 15.99 15.63 6.95
CA LEU A 280 16.73 16.19 5.82
C LEU A 280 18.20 15.77 5.78
N ASP A 281 18.68 15.07 6.82
CA ASP A 281 20.04 14.54 6.87
C ASP A 281 20.16 13.21 6.10
N ILE A 282 19.03 12.59 5.73
CA ILE A 282 19.00 11.42 4.85
C ILE A 282 19.48 11.85 3.46
N ARG A 283 20.70 11.42 3.12
CA ARG A 283 21.31 11.60 1.79
C ARG A 283 21.12 10.33 0.95
N GLY A 284 20.90 10.49 -0.35
CA GLY A 284 20.71 9.38 -1.28
C GLY A 284 19.26 8.92 -1.43
N TRP A 285 19.07 7.68 -1.87
CA TRP A 285 17.75 7.11 -2.19
C TRP A 285 17.18 6.23 -1.08
N GLY A 286 15.94 6.51 -0.69
CA GLY A 286 15.11 5.63 0.13
C GLY A 286 15.25 5.84 1.64
N GLY A 287 14.19 5.46 2.35
CA GLY A 287 14.10 5.51 3.81
C GLY A 287 13.40 6.75 4.35
N GLU A 288 13.34 7.85 3.59
CA GLU A 288 12.72 9.10 4.05
C GLU A 288 11.22 8.95 4.31
N ASP A 289 10.55 8.16 3.45
CA ASP A 289 9.13 7.86 3.56
C ASP A 289 8.82 6.93 4.74
N VAL A 290 9.66 5.91 4.95
CA VAL A 290 9.60 5.01 6.11
C VAL A 290 9.83 5.78 7.42
N HIS A 291 10.79 6.70 7.44
CA HIS A 291 11.07 7.52 8.62
C HIS A 291 9.90 8.44 8.95
N LEU A 292 9.32 9.12 7.94
CA LEU A 292 8.12 9.94 8.14
C LEU A 292 6.94 9.10 8.64
N TYR A 293 6.72 7.92 8.04
CA TYR A 293 5.68 6.99 8.47
C TYR A 293 5.85 6.55 9.93
N ARG A 294 7.09 6.23 10.34
CA ARG A 294 7.41 5.91 11.74
C ARG A 294 7.11 7.09 12.67
N LYS A 295 7.41 8.33 12.28
CA LYS A 295 7.07 9.51 13.10
C LYS A 295 5.56 9.61 13.36
N TYR A 296 4.73 9.35 12.35
CA TYR A 296 3.28 9.31 12.54
C TYR A 296 2.81 8.17 13.45
N LEU A 297 3.39 6.96 13.32
CA LEU A 297 3.06 5.83 14.20
C LEU A 297 3.38 6.10 15.69
N HIS A 298 4.40 6.90 15.97
CA HIS A 298 4.76 7.28 17.35
C HIS A 298 4.02 8.54 17.83
N SER A 299 3.17 9.13 16.99
CA SER A 299 2.36 10.30 17.36
C SER A 299 0.98 9.88 17.89
N ASN A 300 0.18 10.85 18.33
CA ASN A 300 -1.21 10.62 18.72
C ASN A 300 -2.20 10.52 17.54
N LEU A 301 -1.69 10.57 16.30
CA LEU A 301 -2.51 10.51 15.09
C LEU A 301 -2.79 9.06 14.70
N VAL A 302 -4.02 8.79 14.28
CA VAL A 302 -4.38 7.50 13.71
C VAL A 302 -3.86 7.44 12.26
N VAL A 303 -3.04 6.43 11.99
CA VAL A 303 -2.55 6.13 10.65
C VAL A 303 -3.56 5.24 9.94
N VAL A 304 -4.24 5.79 8.93
CA VAL A 304 -5.16 5.03 8.07
C VAL A 304 -4.38 4.52 6.86
N ARG A 305 -4.30 3.20 6.69
CA ARG A 305 -3.62 2.57 5.55
C ARG A 305 -4.54 1.58 4.86
N ALA A 306 -4.84 1.83 3.58
CA ALA A 306 -5.76 0.99 2.80
C ALA A 306 -5.48 1.08 1.28
N PRO A 307 -5.82 0.03 0.50
CA PRO A 307 -5.79 0.08 -0.96
C PRO A 307 -6.61 1.23 -1.55
N ALA A 308 -6.00 1.98 -2.47
CA ALA A 308 -6.62 3.11 -3.15
C ALA A 308 -6.85 2.78 -4.64
N ARG A 309 -8.08 2.43 -5.01
CA ARG A 309 -8.46 1.97 -6.36
C ARG A 309 -8.19 2.98 -7.48
N GLY A 310 -8.12 4.26 -7.14
CA GLY A 310 -7.87 5.33 -8.08
C GLY A 310 -6.44 5.84 -8.08
N LEU A 311 -5.47 5.07 -7.57
CA LEU A 311 -4.06 5.46 -7.42
C LEU A 311 -3.14 4.38 -8.01
N PHE A 312 -2.43 4.74 -9.07
CA PHE A 312 -1.56 3.85 -9.84
C PHE A 312 -0.14 4.41 -9.88
N HIS A 313 0.84 3.54 -9.69
CA HIS A 313 2.22 3.83 -10.05
C HIS A 313 2.46 3.25 -11.43
N LEU A 314 2.64 4.14 -12.41
CA LEU A 314 2.88 3.73 -13.78
C LEU A 314 4.26 3.07 -13.86
N TRP A 315 4.37 2.00 -14.65
CA TRP A 315 5.66 1.37 -14.81
C TRP A 315 6.63 2.33 -15.52
N HIS A 316 7.84 2.39 -15.02
CA HIS A 316 8.95 3.06 -15.66
C HIS A 316 10.22 2.25 -15.39
N GLU A 317 11.19 2.36 -16.28
CA GLU A 317 12.49 1.74 -16.05
C GLU A 317 13.12 2.32 -14.78
N LYS A 318 13.61 1.43 -13.93
CA LYS A 318 14.32 1.78 -12.70
C LYS A 318 15.82 1.53 -12.87
N ARG A 319 16.62 2.57 -12.63
CA ARG A 319 18.08 2.48 -12.54
C ARG A 319 18.47 2.39 -11.07
N CYS A 320 19.34 1.44 -10.75
CA CYS A 320 19.90 1.25 -9.42
C CYS A 320 21.38 1.55 -9.55
N GLU A 321 21.79 2.72 -9.09
CA GLU A 321 23.16 3.23 -9.20
C GLU A 321 24.13 2.37 -8.38
N ASP A 322 25.34 2.17 -8.89
CA ASP A 322 26.34 1.31 -8.26
C ASP A 322 26.93 1.93 -6.98
N GLU A 323 26.81 3.25 -6.81
CA GLU A 323 27.26 3.99 -5.62
C GLU A 323 26.31 3.85 -4.43
N LEU A 324 25.15 3.20 -4.59
CA LEU A 324 24.22 2.96 -3.48
C LEU A 324 24.83 2.04 -2.43
N ALA A 325 24.52 2.30 -1.15
CA ALA A 325 24.89 1.38 -0.09
C ALA A 325 24.26 -0.02 -0.32
N PRO A 326 24.90 -1.13 0.11
CA PRO A 326 24.45 -2.48 -0.22
C PRO A 326 22.96 -2.75 0.11
N GLU A 327 22.46 -2.21 1.22
CA GLU A 327 21.05 -2.35 1.59
C GLU A 327 20.11 -1.58 0.64
N GLN A 328 20.46 -0.33 0.29
CA GLN A 328 19.69 0.50 -0.64
C GLN A 328 19.67 -0.10 -2.04
N TYR A 329 20.82 -0.62 -2.51
CA TYR A 329 20.91 -1.30 -3.80
C TYR A 329 20.01 -2.54 -3.82
N ARG A 330 20.05 -3.38 -2.78
CA ARG A 330 19.18 -4.56 -2.66
C ARG A 330 17.70 -4.18 -2.67
N MET A 331 17.30 -3.14 -1.94
CA MET A 331 15.93 -2.63 -1.94
C MET A 331 15.53 -2.09 -3.33
N CYS A 332 16.44 -1.39 -4.00
CA CYS A 332 16.22 -0.88 -5.35
C CYS A 332 15.95 -2.02 -6.33
N MET A 333 16.84 -3.02 -6.34
CA MET A 333 16.76 -4.20 -7.20
C MET A 333 15.55 -5.08 -6.90
N GLN A 334 15.20 -5.28 -5.63
CA GLN A 334 14.00 -6.02 -5.25
C GLN A 334 12.74 -5.32 -5.77
N SER A 335 12.64 -4.00 -5.61
CA SER A 335 11.53 -3.23 -6.17
C SER A 335 11.54 -3.27 -7.70
N LYS A 336 12.71 -3.25 -8.37
CA LYS A 336 12.79 -3.36 -9.82
C LYS A 336 12.24 -4.71 -10.29
N ALA A 337 12.74 -5.81 -9.72
CA ALA A 337 12.32 -7.17 -10.06
C ALA A 337 10.81 -7.39 -9.83
N MET A 338 10.26 -6.87 -8.73
CA MET A 338 8.83 -6.95 -8.45
C MET A 338 7.97 -6.20 -9.47
N ASN A 339 8.51 -5.19 -10.16
CA ASN A 339 7.79 -4.40 -11.14
C ASN A 339 7.84 -4.98 -12.56
N GLU A 340 8.56 -6.08 -12.80
CA GLU A 340 8.69 -6.62 -14.15
C GLU A 340 7.44 -7.38 -14.60
N ALA A 341 7.00 -8.38 -13.84
CA ALA A 341 5.76 -9.10 -14.09
C ALA A 341 5.33 -9.94 -12.86
N SER A 342 4.15 -10.56 -12.92
CA SER A 342 3.76 -11.53 -11.89
C SER A 342 4.69 -12.75 -11.90
N HIS A 343 4.77 -13.45 -10.77
CA HIS A 343 5.57 -14.67 -10.65
C HIS A 343 5.25 -15.71 -11.75
N GLY A 344 3.96 -15.87 -12.08
CA GLY A 344 3.54 -16.78 -13.15
C GLY A 344 4.03 -16.34 -14.53
N GLN A 345 3.91 -15.05 -14.86
CA GLN A 345 4.39 -14.50 -16.14
C GLN A 345 5.92 -14.62 -16.28
N LEU A 346 6.67 -14.34 -15.22
CA LEU A 346 8.13 -14.54 -15.22
C LEU A 346 8.49 -16.02 -15.39
N GLY A 347 7.76 -16.93 -14.73
CA GLY A 347 7.91 -18.37 -14.94
C GLY A 347 7.71 -18.77 -16.40
N MET A 348 6.69 -18.22 -17.07
CA MET A 348 6.44 -18.47 -18.49
C MET A 348 7.58 -17.99 -19.40
N LEU A 349 8.28 -16.91 -19.02
CA LEU A 349 9.48 -16.47 -19.75
C LEU A 349 10.65 -17.44 -19.55
N VAL A 350 10.86 -17.94 -18.33
CA VAL A 350 11.92 -18.92 -18.02
C VAL A 350 11.71 -20.21 -18.82
N PHE A 351 10.49 -20.72 -18.89
CA PHE A 351 10.17 -21.96 -19.61
C PHE A 351 9.82 -21.75 -21.09
N ARG A 352 10.10 -20.57 -21.66
CA ARG A 352 9.71 -20.21 -23.04
C ARG A 352 10.18 -21.24 -24.07
N HIS A 353 11.44 -21.69 -23.98
CA HIS A 353 12.00 -22.65 -24.92
C HIS A 353 11.30 -24.03 -24.86
N GLU A 354 10.92 -24.48 -23.67
CA GLU A 354 10.18 -25.74 -23.50
C GLU A 354 8.77 -25.65 -24.08
N ILE A 355 8.09 -24.52 -23.85
CA ILE A 355 6.77 -24.23 -24.40
C ILE A 355 6.83 -24.20 -25.93
N GLU A 356 7.79 -23.48 -26.50
CA GLU A 356 7.97 -23.40 -27.95
C GLU A 356 8.31 -24.76 -28.57
N ALA A 357 9.16 -25.56 -27.92
CA ALA A 357 9.48 -26.92 -28.34
C ALA A 357 8.24 -27.82 -28.33
N HIS A 358 7.39 -27.73 -27.31
CA HIS A 358 6.12 -28.45 -27.25
C HIS A 358 5.17 -28.05 -28.39
N LEU A 359 5.01 -26.75 -28.63
CA LEU A 359 4.14 -26.23 -29.69
C LEU A 359 4.60 -26.65 -31.09
N ARG A 360 5.92 -26.66 -31.35
CA ARG A 360 6.49 -27.17 -32.61
C ARG A 360 6.16 -28.65 -32.82
N ARG A 361 6.34 -29.48 -31.79
CA ARG A 361 6.00 -30.92 -31.85
C ARG A 361 4.50 -31.14 -32.11
N GLN A 362 3.63 -30.34 -31.50
CA GLN A 362 2.19 -30.40 -31.74
C GLN A 362 1.84 -30.08 -33.20
N ARG A 363 2.41 -29.01 -33.78
CA ARG A 363 2.18 -28.63 -35.18
C ARG A 363 2.59 -29.73 -36.17
N HIS A 364 3.72 -30.38 -35.94
CA HIS A 364 4.15 -31.53 -36.76
C HIS A 364 3.18 -32.71 -36.67
N LYS A 365 2.67 -33.03 -35.47
CA LYS A 365 1.67 -34.11 -35.29
C LYS A 365 0.33 -33.82 -35.97
N THR A 366 -0.12 -32.56 -35.97
CA THR A 366 -1.37 -32.17 -36.65
C THR A 366 -1.23 -32.05 -38.16
N GLY A 367 -0.05 -31.68 -38.67
CA GLY A 367 0.23 -31.64 -40.11
C GLY A 367 0.32 -33.04 -40.72
N SER A 368 0.93 -34.00 -40.01
CA SER A 368 1.06 -35.39 -40.46
C SER A 368 -0.24 -36.20 -40.42
N LYS A 369 -1.32 -35.68 -39.83
CA LYS A 369 -2.67 -36.29 -39.81
C LYS A 369 -3.62 -35.74 -40.89
N LYS A 370 -3.19 -34.71 -41.63
CA LYS A 370 -3.94 -34.09 -42.74
C LYS A 370 -3.36 -34.42 -44.12
N SER A 371 -2.26 -35.17 -44.14
CA SER A 371 -1.78 -35.95 -45.28
C SER A 371 -2.24 -37.39 -45.08
#